data_AF-A0A7S0Q8H6-F1
#
_entry.id   AF-A0A7S0Q8H6-F1
#
_cell.length_a   1.000
_cell.length_b   1.000
_cell.length_c   1.000
_cell.angle_alpha   90.00
_cell.angle_beta   90.00
_cell.angle_gamma   90.00
#
_symmetry.space_group_name_H-M   'P 1'
#
loop_
_entity.id
_entity.type
_entity.pdbx_description
1 polymer ?
#
loop_
_entity_poly.entity_id
_entity_poly.type
_entity_poly.pdbx_seq_one_letter_code
_entity_poly.pdbx_strand_id
1 'polypeptide(L)'
;PRTTERRSACYNFSNSAQCNWNGGSWPYETSKVGTALINLLQTYGPQSAADVTTFDRLLTTYAVAHTRSHADGISPPHVDEDLHPDDGYWITRRKLHGIPPWPGTGGLGSARHPLSARGTHYFHSTFNDLVLSGLVGLRAHAKYFEVYPLSLATSFCATRLRLRAVDVSLVWDSDGSAYTHGPGLHVWLGGRHVGSARGVSVLEVAPGLLPPRLHVSYDGERLVAIGRGEAGVVPIGPRFEEE
;
A
#
# COMPACT_ATOMS: atom_id res chain seq x y z
N PRO A 1 0.73 11.85 -6.70
CA PRO A 1 0.68 11.97 -8.19
C PRO A 1 -0.19 13.16 -8.58
N ARG A 2 0.12 13.85 -9.68
CA ARG A 2 -0.68 14.99 -10.15
C ARG A 2 -2.00 14.51 -10.74
N THR A 3 -3.07 15.25 -10.51
CA THR A 3 -4.41 14.96 -11.10
C THR A 3 -4.52 15.37 -12.56
N THR A 4 -3.59 16.18 -13.07
CA THR A 4 -3.51 16.57 -14.47
C THR A 4 -2.04 16.70 -14.86
N GLU A 5 -1.74 16.34 -16.11
CA GLU A 5 -0.41 16.48 -16.64
C GLU A 5 -0.03 17.95 -16.93
N ARG A 6 1.25 18.27 -16.72
CA ARG A 6 1.77 19.64 -16.87
C ARG A 6 1.63 20.23 -18.28
N ARG A 7 1.57 19.38 -19.31
CA ARG A 7 1.40 19.82 -20.70
C ARG A 7 -0.03 20.23 -21.04
N SER A 8 -0.99 19.99 -20.16
CA SER A 8 -2.37 20.42 -20.37
C SER A 8 -2.49 21.93 -20.24
N ALA A 9 -3.22 22.58 -21.15
CA ALA A 9 -3.57 24.00 -21.04
C ALA A 9 -4.41 24.30 -19.78
N CYS A 10 -5.05 23.29 -19.18
CA CYS A 10 -5.82 23.42 -17.97
C CYS A 10 -5.01 23.13 -16.68
N TYR A 11 -3.71 22.80 -16.80
CA TYR A 11 -2.87 22.50 -15.63
C TYR A 11 -2.78 23.70 -14.70
N ASN A 12 -3.17 23.51 -13.44
CA ASN A 12 -3.23 24.53 -12.40
C ASN A 12 -4.01 25.80 -12.82
N PHE A 13 -5.01 25.65 -13.70
CA PHE A 13 -5.86 26.75 -14.10
C PHE A 13 -6.55 27.35 -12.87
N SER A 14 -6.38 28.66 -12.68
CA SER A 14 -6.89 29.38 -11.52
C SER A 14 -8.41 29.48 -11.57
N ASN A 15 -9.08 29.17 -10.45
CA ASN A 15 -10.50 29.39 -10.27
C ASN A 15 -10.78 29.79 -8.81
N SER A 16 -11.99 30.28 -8.55
CA SER A 16 -12.43 30.67 -7.20
C SER A 16 -12.76 29.48 -6.30
N ALA A 17 -12.85 28.26 -6.84
CA ALA A 17 -13.07 27.06 -6.05
C ALA A 17 -11.83 26.70 -5.23
N GLN A 18 -12.07 26.23 -4.02
CA GLN A 18 -11.00 25.90 -3.08
C GLN A 18 -10.35 24.56 -3.46
N CYS A 19 -11.14 23.60 -3.95
CA CYS A 19 -10.75 22.22 -4.24
C CYS A 19 -10.74 21.98 -5.75
N ASN A 20 -9.55 21.83 -6.34
CA ASN A 20 -9.41 21.69 -7.79
C ASN A 20 -8.69 20.40 -8.19
N TRP A 21 -9.18 19.79 -9.28
CA TRP A 21 -8.71 18.50 -9.80
C TRP A 21 -7.86 18.65 -11.07
N ASN A 22 -7.30 19.84 -11.29
CA ASN A 22 -6.61 20.21 -12.52
C ASN A 22 -5.09 20.32 -12.34
N GLY A 23 -4.49 19.65 -11.36
CA GLY A 23 -3.03 19.66 -11.17
C GLY A 23 -2.58 19.21 -9.80
N GLY A 24 -3.28 19.64 -8.74
CA GLY A 24 -3.00 19.24 -7.35
C GLY A 24 -2.87 17.73 -7.18
N SER A 25 -2.03 17.30 -6.24
CA SER A 25 -1.95 15.88 -5.87
C SER A 25 -2.99 15.58 -4.81
N TRP A 26 -3.96 14.73 -5.15
CA TRP A 26 -5.01 14.32 -4.22
C TRP A 26 -4.68 12.95 -3.62
N PRO A 27 -4.80 12.76 -2.29
CA PRO A 27 -4.73 11.45 -1.64
C PRO A 27 -5.68 10.43 -2.29
N TYR A 28 -6.90 10.83 -2.65
CA TYR A 28 -7.88 9.98 -3.35
C TYR A 28 -7.34 9.37 -4.66
N GLU A 29 -6.82 10.20 -5.56
CA GLU A 29 -6.25 9.72 -6.82
C GLU A 29 -4.90 9.04 -6.62
N THR A 30 -4.16 9.41 -5.58
CA THR A 30 -2.94 8.70 -5.19
C THR A 30 -3.25 7.27 -4.77
N SER A 31 -4.33 7.05 -4.01
CA SER A 31 -4.83 5.72 -3.67
C SER A 31 -5.21 4.92 -4.91
N LYS A 32 -6.01 5.51 -5.82
CA LYS A 32 -6.42 4.84 -7.07
C LYS A 32 -5.23 4.45 -7.94
N VAL A 33 -4.28 5.37 -8.15
CA VAL A 33 -3.07 5.11 -8.93
C VAL A 33 -2.19 4.06 -8.24
N GLY A 34 -2.07 4.11 -6.90
CA GLY A 34 -1.36 3.10 -6.12
C GLY A 34 -1.95 1.71 -6.31
N THR A 35 -3.26 1.56 -6.13
CA THR A 35 -3.97 0.28 -6.35
C THR A 35 -3.84 -0.20 -7.80
N ALA A 36 -3.94 0.71 -8.78
CA ALA A 36 -3.75 0.37 -10.19
C ALA A 36 -2.32 -0.12 -10.47
N LEU A 37 -1.31 0.53 -9.89
CA LEU A 37 0.09 0.13 -10.01
C LEU A 37 0.35 -1.25 -9.38
N ILE A 38 -0.22 -1.50 -8.20
CA ILE A 38 -0.18 -2.83 -7.55
C ILE A 38 -0.76 -3.90 -8.48
N ASN A 39 -1.97 -3.66 -9.01
CA ASN A 39 -2.62 -4.58 -9.93
C ASN A 39 -1.79 -4.81 -11.20
N LEU A 40 -1.21 -3.75 -11.77
CA LEU A 40 -0.36 -3.82 -12.96
C LEU A 40 0.84 -4.74 -12.70
N LEU A 41 1.56 -4.51 -11.61
CA LEU A 41 2.82 -5.20 -11.30
C LEU A 41 2.63 -6.64 -10.81
N GLN A 42 1.52 -6.95 -10.13
CA GLN A 42 1.28 -8.29 -9.59
C GLN A 42 0.46 -9.20 -10.52
N THR A 43 -0.33 -8.63 -11.44
CA THR A 43 -1.29 -9.42 -12.26
C THR A 43 -0.83 -9.58 -13.70
N TYR A 44 -0.13 -8.57 -14.24
CA TYR A 44 0.31 -8.57 -15.62
C TYR A 44 1.80 -8.88 -15.71
N GLY A 45 2.27 -9.23 -16.91
CA GLY A 45 3.69 -9.49 -17.15
C GLY A 45 4.58 -8.26 -16.89
N PRO A 46 5.92 -8.42 -17.01
CA PRO A 46 6.87 -7.34 -16.78
C PRO A 46 6.56 -6.08 -17.58
N GLN A 47 6.69 -4.92 -16.94
CA GLN A 47 6.41 -3.62 -17.53
C GLN A 47 7.71 -2.89 -17.84
N SER A 48 7.75 -2.13 -18.94
CA SER A 48 8.92 -1.32 -19.29
C SER A 48 8.95 0.05 -18.61
N ALA A 49 7.79 0.54 -18.15
CA ALA A 49 7.62 1.90 -17.63
C ALA A 49 7.47 1.98 -16.10
N ALA A 50 7.28 0.84 -15.43
CA ALA A 50 7.06 0.78 -13.99
C ALA A 50 7.57 -0.54 -13.42
N ASP A 51 8.02 -0.50 -12.18
CA ASP A 51 8.60 -1.62 -11.46
C ASP A 51 8.35 -1.47 -9.94
N VAL A 52 8.94 -2.35 -9.13
CA VAL A 52 8.86 -2.27 -7.66
C VAL A 52 9.42 -0.95 -7.13
N THR A 53 10.48 -0.40 -7.73
CA THR A 53 11.07 0.90 -7.36
C THR A 53 10.06 2.03 -7.55
N THR A 54 9.26 1.96 -8.61
CA THR A 54 8.21 2.93 -8.90
C THR A 54 7.13 2.92 -7.82
N PHE A 55 6.71 1.72 -7.39
CA PHE A 55 5.75 1.57 -6.29
C PHE A 55 6.31 2.05 -4.95
N ASP A 56 7.53 1.63 -4.61
CA ASP A 56 8.21 2.04 -3.38
C ASP A 56 8.32 3.57 -3.28
N ARG A 57 8.74 4.22 -4.37
CA ARG A 57 8.81 5.69 -4.44
C ARG A 57 7.43 6.33 -4.23
N LEU A 58 6.37 5.79 -4.83
CA LEU A 58 5.01 6.30 -4.66
C LEU A 58 4.57 6.18 -3.19
N LEU A 59 4.73 5.00 -2.60
CA LEU A 59 4.29 4.72 -1.23
C LEU A 59 5.07 5.57 -0.22
N THR A 60 6.38 5.65 -0.36
CA THR A 60 7.27 6.47 0.50
C THR A 60 6.93 7.95 0.38
N THR A 61 6.75 8.46 -0.84
CA THR A 61 6.36 9.86 -1.06
C THR A 61 5.00 10.15 -0.41
N TYR A 62 4.04 9.23 -0.51
CA TYR A 62 2.72 9.39 0.07
C TYR A 62 2.73 9.34 1.61
N ALA A 63 3.56 8.46 2.20
CA ALA A 63 3.80 8.44 3.64
C ALA A 63 4.44 9.75 4.14
N VAL A 64 5.42 10.29 3.40
CA VAL A 64 6.03 11.58 3.67
C VAL A 64 4.99 12.70 3.58
N ALA A 65 4.09 12.66 2.61
CA ALA A 65 3.00 13.64 2.50
C ALA A 65 2.12 13.66 3.76
N HIS A 66 1.79 12.51 4.34
CA HIS A 66 0.99 12.46 5.57
C HIS A 66 1.76 12.90 6.83
N THR A 67 3.10 12.83 6.82
CA THR A 67 3.95 13.00 8.01
C THR A 67 4.85 14.23 8.00
N ARG A 68 4.99 14.92 6.87
CA ARG A 68 5.84 16.11 6.74
C ARG A 68 5.16 17.27 6.02
N SER A 69 4.08 17.04 5.27
CA SER A 69 3.34 18.13 4.66
C SER A 69 2.58 18.94 5.70
N HIS A 70 2.62 20.25 5.52
CA HIS A 70 2.00 21.22 6.41
C HIS A 70 1.48 22.41 5.59
N ALA A 71 0.64 23.21 6.22
CA ALA A 71 0.37 24.56 5.78
C ALA A 71 1.02 25.49 6.81
N ASP A 72 2.27 25.91 6.55
CA ASP A 72 3.06 26.91 7.28
C ASP A 72 2.63 27.19 8.72
N GLY A 73 2.92 26.25 9.65
CA GLY A 73 2.70 26.45 11.09
C GLY A 73 1.28 26.18 11.60
N ILE A 74 0.35 25.69 10.78
CA ILE A 74 -1.07 25.53 11.17
C ILE A 74 -1.39 24.23 11.91
N SER A 75 -0.58 23.17 11.81
CA SER A 75 -0.84 21.91 12.54
C SER A 75 0.35 20.96 12.43
N PRO A 76 0.52 20.00 13.37
CA PRO A 76 1.32 18.81 13.11
C PRO A 76 0.85 18.06 11.85
N PRO A 77 1.70 17.17 11.32
CA PRO A 77 1.38 16.39 10.14
C PRO A 77 0.04 15.66 10.26
N HIS A 78 -0.79 15.78 9.23
CA HIS A 78 -2.09 15.13 9.13
C HIS A 78 -2.43 14.90 7.64
N VAL A 79 -3.45 14.09 7.39
CA VAL A 79 -4.05 13.94 6.06
C VAL A 79 -5.05 15.08 5.85
N ASP A 80 -4.91 15.81 4.75
CA ASP A 80 -5.83 16.85 4.28
C ASP A 80 -6.28 16.57 2.82
N GLU A 81 -6.97 17.52 2.18
CA GLU A 81 -7.65 17.34 0.91
C GLU A 81 -6.69 17.19 -0.29
N ASP A 82 -5.83 18.18 -0.53
CA ASP A 82 -4.97 18.20 -1.72
C ASP A 82 -3.63 18.91 -1.49
N LEU A 83 -2.58 18.41 -2.16
CA LEU A 83 -1.22 18.92 -2.06
C LEU A 83 -0.79 19.66 -3.31
N HIS A 84 0.06 20.67 -3.12
CA HIS A 84 0.88 21.18 -4.22
C HIS A 84 1.76 20.04 -4.72
N PRO A 85 1.72 19.71 -6.02
CA PRO A 85 2.33 18.49 -6.52
C PRO A 85 3.86 18.49 -6.51
N ASP A 86 4.47 19.66 -6.27
CA ASP A 86 5.91 19.87 -6.30
C ASP A 86 6.45 20.27 -4.93
N ASP A 87 5.79 21.21 -4.25
CA ASP A 87 6.24 21.73 -2.96
C ASP A 87 5.64 20.98 -1.75
N GLY A 88 4.61 20.17 -1.99
CA GLY A 88 4.05 19.29 -0.96
C GLY A 88 3.29 19.97 0.17
N TYR A 89 2.93 21.27 0.08
CA TYR A 89 2.03 21.89 1.06
C TYR A 89 0.55 21.59 0.75
N TRP A 90 -0.31 21.65 1.77
CA TRP A 90 -1.75 21.44 1.61
C TRP A 90 -2.44 22.68 1.00
N ILE A 91 -2.87 22.60 -0.27
CA ILE A 91 -3.44 23.73 -1.03
C ILE A 91 -4.71 24.23 -0.38
N THR A 92 -5.69 23.34 -0.18
CA THR A 92 -6.98 23.71 0.39
C THR A 92 -6.84 24.32 1.77
N ARG A 93 -5.96 23.77 2.62
CA ARG A 93 -5.67 24.34 3.95
C ARG A 93 -5.05 25.73 3.85
N ARG A 94 -4.04 25.94 3.00
CA ARG A 94 -3.47 27.29 2.80
C ARG A 94 -4.52 28.29 2.33
N LYS A 95 -5.38 27.91 1.36
CA LYS A 95 -6.50 28.75 0.90
C LYS A 95 -7.47 29.09 2.02
N LEU A 96 -7.89 28.11 2.83
CA LEU A 96 -8.82 28.29 3.96
C LEU A 96 -8.27 29.21 5.05
N HIS A 97 -6.95 29.35 5.16
CA HIS A 97 -6.28 30.24 6.12
C HIS A 97 -5.70 31.50 5.48
N GLY A 98 -5.95 31.73 4.19
CA GLY A 98 -5.47 32.92 3.49
C GLY A 98 -3.94 33.01 3.39
N ILE A 99 -3.22 31.87 3.45
CA ILE A 99 -1.77 31.81 3.34
C ILE A 99 -1.37 32.04 1.87
N PRO A 100 -0.30 32.82 1.58
CA PRO A 100 0.24 32.96 0.24
C PRO A 100 0.43 31.63 -0.52
N PRO A 101 0.12 31.57 -1.82
CA PRO A 101 -0.23 32.68 -2.72
C PRO A 101 -1.72 33.09 -2.73
N TRP A 102 -2.54 32.67 -1.76
CA TRP A 102 -3.97 33.00 -1.73
C TRP A 102 -4.37 33.91 -0.56
N PRO A 103 -3.85 35.16 -0.50
CA PRO A 103 -4.28 36.10 0.52
C PRO A 103 -5.78 36.40 0.35
N GLY A 104 -6.51 36.55 1.46
CA GLY A 104 -7.93 36.91 1.44
C GLY A 104 -8.89 35.81 0.99
N THR A 105 -8.42 34.60 0.65
CA THR A 105 -9.30 33.45 0.35
C THR A 105 -9.69 32.65 1.59
N GLY A 106 -9.28 33.11 2.77
CA GLY A 106 -9.41 32.44 4.07
C GLY A 106 -10.85 32.09 4.41
N GLY A 107 -11.29 30.93 3.93
CA GLY A 107 -12.60 30.32 4.12
C GLY A 107 -13.72 31.35 4.19
N LEU A 108 -14.03 32.07 3.11
CA LEU A 108 -15.15 33.03 3.09
C LEU A 108 -15.19 34.00 4.30
N GLY A 109 -14.02 34.47 4.79
CA GLY A 109 -13.90 35.78 5.45
C GLY A 109 -13.44 35.86 6.91
N SER A 110 -12.96 34.81 7.58
CA SER A 110 -12.38 34.96 8.95
C SER A 110 -11.69 33.69 9.47
N ALA A 111 -10.64 33.86 10.30
CA ALA A 111 -9.98 32.78 11.05
C ALA A 111 -10.92 31.97 11.98
N ARG A 112 -12.15 32.46 12.23
CA ARG A 112 -13.21 31.77 12.98
C ARG A 112 -14.30 31.16 12.10
N HIS A 113 -14.07 31.06 10.78
CA HIS A 113 -15.05 30.49 9.88
C HIS A 113 -15.23 28.99 10.16
N PRO A 114 -16.47 28.45 10.19
CA PRO A 114 -16.74 27.04 10.51
C PRO A 114 -16.03 26.03 9.59
N LEU A 115 -15.55 26.47 8.42
CA LEU A 115 -14.77 25.63 7.50
C LEU A 115 -13.25 25.64 7.77
N SER A 116 -12.75 26.36 8.78
CA SER A 116 -11.31 26.44 9.07
C SER A 116 -10.68 25.12 9.49
N ALA A 117 -11.49 24.14 9.90
CA ALA A 117 -11.11 22.76 10.21
C ALA A 117 -11.43 21.76 9.08
N ARG A 118 -11.99 22.22 7.94
CA ARG A 118 -12.27 21.33 6.80
C ARG A 118 -10.98 20.66 6.33
N GLY A 119 -11.07 19.38 6.02
CA GLY A 119 -9.95 18.58 5.57
C GLY A 119 -9.07 18.03 6.71
N THR A 120 -9.24 18.45 7.96
CA THR A 120 -8.49 17.83 9.06
C THR A 120 -8.91 16.36 9.23
N HIS A 121 -7.94 15.44 9.14
CA HIS A 121 -8.14 13.98 9.15
C HIS A 121 -9.05 13.50 8.01
N TYR A 122 -8.85 14.04 6.81
CA TYR A 122 -9.75 13.80 5.68
C TYR A 122 -9.81 12.33 5.28
N PHE A 123 -10.95 11.68 5.52
CA PHE A 123 -11.14 10.28 5.17
C PHE A 123 -11.71 10.14 3.75
N HIS A 124 -10.86 10.42 2.77
CA HIS A 124 -11.20 10.33 1.35
C HIS A 124 -10.09 9.64 0.56
N SER A 125 -9.39 8.70 1.19
CA SER A 125 -8.30 7.96 0.57
C SER A 125 -7.97 6.70 1.38
N THR A 126 -7.19 5.82 0.78
CA THR A 126 -6.58 4.67 1.44
C THR A 126 -5.06 4.85 1.55
N PHE A 127 -4.47 4.32 2.61
CA PHE A 127 -3.01 4.22 2.74
C PHE A 127 -2.62 2.82 3.20
N ASN A 128 -3.23 2.36 4.31
CA ASN A 128 -2.97 1.03 4.85
C ASN A 128 -3.31 -0.08 3.84
N ASP A 129 -4.31 0.11 2.98
CA ASP A 129 -4.60 -0.84 1.90
C ASP A 129 -3.43 -0.98 0.91
N LEU A 130 -2.74 0.12 0.56
CA LEU A 130 -1.55 0.08 -0.29
C LEU A 130 -0.38 -0.61 0.42
N VAL A 131 -0.23 -0.42 1.73
CA VAL A 131 0.77 -1.13 2.54
C VAL A 131 0.47 -2.63 2.55
N LEU A 132 -0.78 -3.03 2.80
CA LEU A 132 -1.16 -4.44 2.93
C LEU A 132 -1.18 -5.18 1.58
N SER A 133 -1.74 -4.56 0.53
CA SER A 133 -1.87 -5.20 -0.79
C SER A 133 -0.64 -5.04 -1.68
N GLY A 134 0.14 -3.98 -1.49
CA GLY A 134 1.34 -3.68 -2.26
C GLY A 134 2.61 -4.11 -1.52
N LEU A 135 3.01 -3.37 -0.47
CA LEU A 135 4.27 -3.61 0.25
C LEU A 135 4.32 -5.02 0.84
N VAL A 136 3.29 -5.41 1.60
CA VAL A 136 3.16 -6.76 2.16
C VAL A 136 2.72 -7.76 1.08
N GLY A 137 1.94 -7.29 0.09
CA GLY A 137 1.55 -8.10 -1.06
C GLY A 137 0.36 -9.02 -0.83
N LEU A 138 -0.42 -8.85 0.23
CA LEU A 138 -1.53 -9.74 0.58
C LEU A 138 -2.75 -9.47 -0.30
N ARG A 139 -3.17 -10.48 -1.07
CA ARG A 139 -4.39 -10.43 -1.90
C ARG A 139 -5.36 -11.52 -1.50
N ALA A 140 -6.52 -11.13 -1.00
CA ALA A 140 -7.58 -12.07 -0.69
C ALA A 140 -8.45 -12.36 -1.92
N HIS A 141 -8.71 -13.64 -2.18
CA HIS A 141 -9.68 -14.12 -3.16
C HIS A 141 -10.88 -14.78 -2.46
N ALA A 142 -11.88 -15.24 -3.21
CA ALA A 142 -13.05 -15.90 -2.62
C ALA A 142 -12.67 -17.16 -1.81
N LYS A 143 -11.72 -17.96 -2.32
CA LYS A 143 -11.36 -19.27 -1.74
C LYS A 143 -9.94 -19.34 -1.18
N TYR A 144 -9.07 -18.43 -1.56
CA TYR A 144 -7.65 -18.46 -1.21
C TYR A 144 -7.11 -17.05 -0.98
N PHE A 145 -5.82 -16.93 -0.69
CA PHE A 145 -5.11 -15.66 -0.70
C PHE A 145 -3.71 -15.87 -1.28
N GLU A 146 -3.16 -14.82 -1.87
CA GLU A 146 -1.82 -14.80 -2.44
C GLU A 146 -0.97 -13.77 -1.68
N VAL A 147 0.34 -13.98 -1.67
CA VAL A 147 1.30 -13.03 -1.09
C VAL A 147 2.33 -12.71 -2.17
N TYR A 148 2.33 -11.48 -2.66
CA TYR A 148 3.29 -11.00 -3.65
C TYR A 148 3.81 -9.61 -3.25
N PRO A 149 4.84 -9.54 -2.38
CA PRO A 149 5.37 -8.27 -1.89
C PRO A 149 5.94 -7.42 -3.03
N LEU A 150 5.53 -6.14 -3.09
CA LEU A 150 6.16 -5.09 -3.88
C LEU A 150 6.99 -4.22 -2.93
N SER A 151 8.11 -4.75 -2.45
CA SER A 151 8.90 -4.09 -1.42
C SER A 151 10.39 -4.15 -1.74
N LEU A 152 11.09 -3.07 -1.43
CA LEU A 152 12.55 -3.01 -1.36
C LEU A 152 13.08 -3.16 0.08
N ALA A 153 12.19 -3.28 1.07
CA ALA A 153 12.58 -3.47 2.45
C ALA A 153 13.25 -4.84 2.66
N THR A 154 14.32 -4.86 3.44
CA THR A 154 15.02 -6.09 3.83
C THR A 154 14.23 -6.90 4.85
N SER A 155 13.30 -6.27 5.58
CA SER A 155 12.43 -6.98 6.52
C SER A 155 11.10 -6.24 6.74
N PHE A 156 10.02 -6.99 7.01
CA PHE A 156 8.75 -6.45 7.46
C PHE A 156 7.92 -7.52 8.21
N CYS A 157 6.96 -7.08 9.02
CA CYS A 157 6.01 -7.96 9.69
C CYS A 157 4.60 -7.38 9.60
N ALA A 158 3.64 -8.21 9.21
CA ALA A 158 2.22 -7.90 9.24
C ALA A 158 1.49 -9.03 9.97
N THR A 159 1.02 -8.76 11.19
CA THR A 159 0.43 -9.76 12.09
C THR A 159 -1.01 -9.43 12.42
N ARG A 160 -1.77 -10.43 12.87
CA ARG A 160 -3.19 -10.31 13.25
C ARG A 160 -4.08 -9.80 12.11
N LEU A 161 -3.76 -10.18 10.88
CA LEU A 161 -4.61 -9.91 9.72
C LEU A 161 -5.77 -10.90 9.72
N ARG A 162 -7.00 -10.43 9.87
CA ARG A 162 -8.18 -11.29 9.94
C ARG A 162 -8.71 -11.60 8.54
N LEU A 163 -8.50 -12.82 8.04
CA LEU A 163 -9.04 -13.29 6.75
C LEU A 163 -9.98 -14.47 6.97
N ARG A 164 -11.26 -14.32 6.60
CA ARG A 164 -12.29 -15.40 6.64
C ARG A 164 -12.28 -16.19 7.97
N ALA A 165 -12.31 -15.46 9.07
CA ALA A 165 -12.27 -16.02 10.42
C ALA A 165 -10.98 -16.79 10.81
N VAL A 166 -9.89 -16.59 10.08
CA VAL A 166 -8.54 -17.08 10.41
C VAL A 166 -7.60 -15.88 10.57
N ASP A 167 -6.75 -15.93 11.59
CA ASP A 167 -5.69 -14.94 11.77
C ASP A 167 -4.50 -15.31 10.90
N VAL A 168 -4.02 -14.35 10.13
CA VAL A 168 -2.88 -14.48 9.22
C VAL A 168 -1.77 -13.57 9.71
N SER A 169 -0.57 -14.12 9.81
CA SER A 169 0.65 -13.35 10.06
C SER A 169 1.68 -13.65 8.99
N LEU A 170 2.38 -12.60 8.57
CA LEU A 170 3.40 -12.60 7.52
C LEU A 170 4.66 -11.94 8.08
N VAL A 171 5.80 -12.60 7.93
CA VAL A 171 7.11 -12.06 8.29
C VAL A 171 8.04 -12.23 7.11
N TRP A 172 8.61 -11.15 6.62
CA TRP A 172 9.71 -11.15 5.66
C TRP A 172 10.98 -10.72 6.37
N ASP A 173 12.05 -11.48 6.16
CA ASP A 173 13.37 -11.18 6.71
C ASP A 173 14.43 -11.70 5.75
N SER A 174 15.15 -10.83 5.04
CA SER A 174 16.05 -11.26 3.97
C SER A 174 17.25 -12.08 4.50
N ASP A 175 17.74 -11.75 5.69
CA ASP A 175 18.91 -12.41 6.31
C ASP A 175 18.57 -13.19 7.60
N GLY A 176 17.35 -13.01 8.13
CA GLY A 176 16.86 -13.70 9.32
C GLY A 176 17.24 -13.00 10.63
N SER A 177 17.85 -11.82 10.58
CA SER A 177 18.35 -11.10 11.76
C SER A 177 17.28 -10.25 12.45
N ALA A 178 16.17 -9.93 11.79
CA ALA A 178 15.17 -9.00 12.30
C ALA A 178 14.13 -9.67 13.22
N TYR A 179 13.71 -10.91 12.93
CA TYR A 179 12.55 -11.53 13.58
C TYR A 179 12.76 -12.96 14.12
N THR A 180 14.00 -13.43 14.21
CA THR A 180 14.40 -14.75 14.80
C THR A 180 13.73 -16.01 14.22
N HIS A 181 13.05 -15.90 13.07
CA HIS A 181 12.47 -17.02 12.33
C HIS A 181 13.40 -17.57 11.23
N GLY A 182 14.61 -17.02 11.12
CA GLY A 182 15.53 -17.28 10.03
C GLY A 182 15.12 -16.52 8.75
N PRO A 183 15.98 -16.54 7.71
CA PRO A 183 15.74 -15.80 6.49
C PRO A 183 14.57 -16.36 5.66
N GLY A 184 13.81 -15.48 5.04
CA GLY A 184 12.74 -15.78 4.11
C GLY A 184 11.42 -15.11 4.43
N LEU A 185 10.39 -15.50 3.67
CA LEU A 185 8.99 -15.18 3.97
C LEU A 185 8.41 -16.32 4.80
N HIS A 186 7.79 -15.98 5.92
CA HIS A 186 7.15 -16.89 6.85
C HIS A 186 5.67 -16.54 7.02
N VAL A 187 4.83 -17.56 7.07
CA VAL A 187 3.37 -17.41 7.15
C VAL A 187 2.79 -18.23 8.29
N TRP A 188 1.91 -17.62 9.09
CA TRP A 188 1.13 -18.30 10.13
C TRP A 188 -0.36 -18.18 9.83
N LEU A 189 -1.08 -19.28 10.06
CA LEU A 189 -2.55 -19.35 10.00
C LEU A 189 -3.07 -19.86 11.35
N GLY A 190 -3.86 -19.03 12.04
CA GLY A 190 -4.39 -19.36 13.37
C GLY A 190 -3.30 -19.69 14.38
N GLY A 191 -2.15 -19.00 14.30
CA GLY A 191 -0.99 -19.24 15.17
C GLY A 191 -0.10 -20.43 14.75
N ARG A 192 -0.52 -21.26 13.80
CA ARG A 192 0.30 -22.35 13.28
C ARG A 192 1.18 -21.85 12.14
N HIS A 193 2.50 -22.03 12.27
CA HIS A 193 3.44 -21.78 11.18
C HIS A 193 3.12 -22.75 10.04
N VAL A 194 2.67 -22.22 8.90
CA VAL A 194 2.31 -23.05 7.76
C VAL A 194 3.47 -23.17 6.79
N GLY A 195 4.36 -22.18 6.69
CA GLY A 195 5.48 -22.22 5.74
C GLY A 195 6.53 -21.18 5.95
N SER A 196 7.78 -21.59 5.71
CA SER A 196 8.94 -20.73 5.57
C SER A 196 9.52 -20.94 4.18
N ALA A 197 9.94 -19.88 3.52
CA ALA A 197 10.59 -20.06 2.24
C ALA A 197 11.74 -19.08 2.01
N ARG A 198 12.92 -19.65 1.77
CA ARG A 198 14.00 -18.96 1.05
C ARG A 198 13.66 -19.02 -0.43
N GLY A 199 12.84 -18.08 -0.87
CA GLY A 199 12.21 -18.22 -2.17
C GLY A 199 11.04 -19.21 -2.12
N VAL A 200 9.86 -18.81 -2.61
CA VAL A 200 8.61 -19.34 -2.04
C VAL A 200 8.06 -20.64 -2.63
N SER A 201 7.46 -21.47 -1.77
CA SER A 201 6.69 -22.67 -2.10
C SER A 201 5.28 -22.66 -1.49
N VAL A 202 4.35 -23.32 -2.19
CA VAL A 202 2.94 -23.51 -1.86
C VAL A 202 2.77 -24.42 -0.65
N LEU A 203 1.83 -24.09 0.24
CA LEU A 203 1.33 -25.06 1.23
C LEU A 203 -0.15 -25.36 1.01
N GLU A 204 -0.42 -26.63 0.75
CA GLU A 204 -1.76 -27.18 0.91
C GLU A 204 -2.05 -27.35 2.41
N VAL A 205 -3.19 -26.80 2.85
CA VAL A 205 -3.72 -27.04 4.19
C VAL A 205 -4.66 -28.25 4.13
N ALA A 206 -4.61 -29.08 5.18
CA ALA A 206 -5.28 -30.38 5.29
C ALA A 206 -6.79 -30.41 4.94
N PRO A 207 -7.34 -31.60 4.57
CA PRO A 207 -8.74 -31.75 4.15
C PRO A 207 -9.72 -31.47 5.30
N GLY A 208 -10.79 -30.72 5.04
CA GLY A 208 -11.91 -30.49 5.98
C GLY A 208 -12.20 -29.02 6.27
N LEU A 209 -11.26 -28.13 5.99
CA LEU A 209 -11.52 -26.71 5.71
C LEU A 209 -11.25 -26.50 4.20
N LEU A 210 -12.05 -25.68 3.50
CA LEU A 210 -11.72 -25.29 2.13
C LEU A 210 -10.27 -24.75 2.12
N PRO A 211 -9.32 -25.38 1.42
CA PRO A 211 -7.92 -25.05 1.60
C PRO A 211 -7.65 -23.65 1.04
N PRO A 212 -7.05 -22.73 1.82
CA PRO A 212 -6.42 -21.57 1.21
C PRO A 212 -5.28 -22.10 0.33
N ARG A 213 -5.43 -21.98 -0.99
CA ARG A 213 -4.32 -22.20 -1.92
C ARG A 213 -3.34 -21.04 -1.74
N LEU A 214 -2.31 -21.26 -0.94
CA LEU A 214 -1.19 -20.34 -0.77
C LEU A 214 -0.32 -20.45 -2.03
N HIS A 215 -0.52 -19.59 -3.03
CA HIS A 215 0.42 -19.48 -4.15
C HIS A 215 1.49 -18.46 -3.80
N VAL A 216 2.73 -18.90 -3.75
CA VAL A 216 3.85 -18.01 -3.54
C VAL A 216 5.07 -18.57 -4.27
N SER A 217 5.84 -17.72 -4.96
CA SER A 217 7.18 -18.03 -5.50
C SER A 217 8.16 -16.88 -5.20
N TYR A 218 9.48 -17.14 -5.26
CA TYR A 218 10.61 -16.17 -5.34
C TYR A 218 11.92 -16.96 -5.56
N ASP A 219 12.87 -16.53 -6.41
CA ASP A 219 14.14 -17.28 -6.65
C ASP A 219 15.41 -16.42 -6.68
N GLY A 220 15.33 -15.12 -6.35
CA GLY A 220 16.51 -14.26 -6.34
C GLY A 220 17.01 -13.79 -7.71
N GLU A 221 16.42 -14.19 -8.84
CA GLU A 221 16.57 -13.45 -10.11
C GLU A 221 15.23 -13.12 -10.79
N ARG A 222 14.21 -14.01 -10.81
CA ARG A 222 12.84 -13.76 -11.30
C ARG A 222 11.76 -14.68 -10.70
N LEU A 223 10.56 -14.14 -10.55
CA LEU A 223 9.35 -14.90 -10.22
C LEU A 223 8.79 -15.61 -11.46
N VAL A 224 8.57 -16.94 -11.41
CA VAL A 224 7.89 -17.72 -12.47
C VAL A 224 6.58 -18.33 -11.96
N ALA A 225 5.53 -18.29 -12.79
CA ALA A 225 4.22 -18.89 -12.54
C ALA A 225 4.23 -20.40 -12.86
N ILE A 226 3.64 -21.24 -12.00
CA ILE A 226 3.28 -22.61 -12.39
C ILE A 226 1.87 -22.55 -13.00
N GLY A 227 1.80 -22.75 -14.32
CA GLY A 227 0.55 -22.94 -15.04
C GLY A 227 -0.18 -24.19 -14.55
N ARG A 228 -1.48 -24.27 -14.84
CA ARG A 228 -2.31 -25.47 -14.60
C ARG A 228 -1.65 -26.72 -15.23
N GLY A 229 -0.93 -27.50 -14.44
CA GLY A 229 -0.25 -28.71 -14.90
C GLY A 229 0.31 -29.50 -13.73
N GLU A 230 -0.38 -30.60 -13.43
CA GLU A 230 -0.01 -31.72 -12.55
C GLU A 230 0.44 -31.41 -11.11
N ALA A 231 -0.46 -31.73 -10.18
CA ALA A 231 -0.20 -31.78 -8.75
C ALA A 231 0.90 -32.81 -8.42
N GLY A 232 2.13 -32.33 -8.23
CA GLY A 232 3.18 -33.08 -7.57
C GLY A 232 3.08 -32.89 -6.05
N VAL A 233 2.47 -33.86 -5.36
CA VAL A 233 2.42 -33.92 -3.90
C VAL A 233 3.84 -34.13 -3.37
N VAL A 234 4.35 -33.21 -2.55
CA VAL A 234 5.56 -33.43 -1.76
C VAL A 234 5.14 -34.06 -0.43
N PRO A 235 5.52 -35.32 -0.11
CA PRO A 235 5.17 -35.94 1.16
C PRO A 235 5.94 -35.26 2.29
N ILE A 236 5.23 -34.81 3.32
CA ILE A 236 5.84 -34.42 4.59
C ILE A 236 6.05 -35.71 5.40
N GLY A 237 7.29 -35.89 5.90
CA GLY A 237 7.78 -37.04 6.64
C GLY A 237 7.00 -37.39 7.92
N PRO A 238 7.42 -38.44 8.63
CA PRO A 238 6.53 -39.39 9.29
C PRO A 238 5.71 -38.75 10.42
N ARG A 239 4.48 -39.26 10.55
CA ARG A 239 3.59 -39.05 11.70
C ARG A 239 4.37 -39.40 12.97
N PHE A 240 4.44 -38.46 13.91
CA PHE A 240 4.77 -38.80 15.28
C PHE A 240 3.64 -39.67 15.83
N GLU A 241 4.00 -40.89 16.24
CA GLU A 241 3.14 -41.78 17.01
C GLU A 241 2.90 -41.15 18.39
N GLU A 242 1.64 -41.22 18.84
CA GLU A 242 1.20 -40.87 20.19
C GLU A 242 1.75 -41.92 21.19
N GLU A 243 2.10 -41.47 22.41
CA GLU A 243 2.24 -42.35 23.58
C GLU A 243 0.89 -42.99 23.96
#